data_AF-A0A6V7LKD3-F1
#
_entry.id   AF-A0A6V7LKD3-F1
#
_cell.length_a   1.000
_cell.length_b   1.000
_cell.length_c   1.000
_cell.angle_alpha   90.00
_cell.angle_beta   90.00
_cell.angle_gamma   90.00
#
_symmetry.space_group_name_H-M   'P 1'
#
loop_
_entity.id
_entity.type
_entity.pdbx_description
1 polymer ?
#
loop_
_entity_poly.entity_id
_entity_poly.type
_entity_poly.pdbx_seq_one_letter_code
_entity_poly.pdbx_strand_id
1 'polypeptide(L)' 'RGKTIIATLHQPSSELFALFDKILLMAEGRVAFMGSAAQAQAFFKT' A
#
# COMPACT_ATOMS: atom_id res chain seq x y z
N ARG A 1 0.64 -23.17 -0.13
CA ARG A 1 -0.31 -22.44 -1.01
C ARG A 1 -1.34 -21.77 -0.11
N GLY A 2 -1.65 -20.49 -0.32
CA GLY A 2 -2.56 -19.70 0.53
C GLY A 2 -1.91 -19.15 1.79
N LYS A 3 -0.97 -18.21 1.66
CA LYS A 3 -0.37 -17.50 2.80
C LYS A 3 -0.77 -16.03 2.76
N THR A 4 -1.07 -15.46 3.91
CA THR A 4 -1.18 -14.00 4.07
C THR A 4 0.16 -13.48 4.54
N ILE A 5 0.71 -12.49 3.83
CA ILE A 5 1.98 -11.84 4.18
C ILE A 5 1.67 -10.41 4.57
N ILE A 6 2.19 -10.00 5.72
CA ILE A 6 2.14 -8.61 6.20
C ILE A 6 3.58 -8.16 6.37
N ALA A 7 3.92 -7.03 5.76
CA ALA A 7 5.25 -6.44 5.84
C ALA A 7 5.15 -4.92 5.96
N THR A 8 6.09 -4.33 6.68
CA THR A 8 6.29 -2.88 6.75
C THR A 8 7.48 -2.51 5.87
N LEU A 9 7.28 -1.59 4.94
CA LEU A 9 8.32 -1.16 3.99
C LEU A 9 8.62 0.31 4.23
N HIS A 10 9.88 0.62 4.51
CA HIS A 10 10.36 2.00 4.49
C HIS A 10 10.85 2.31 3.07
N GLN A 11 10.06 3.07 2.31
CA GLN A 11 10.37 3.51 0.94
C GLN A 11 10.51 2.38 -0.10
N PRO A 12 9.41 1.69 -0.46
CA PRO A 12 9.44 0.71 -1.55
C PRO A 12 9.72 1.36 -2.90
N SER A 13 10.34 0.62 -3.82
CA SER A 13 10.34 1.00 -5.24
C SER A 13 8.91 0.96 -5.80
N SER A 14 8.68 1.66 -6.90
CA SER A 14 7.38 1.65 -7.61
C SER A 14 6.97 0.25 -8.06
N GLU A 15 7.92 -0.55 -8.53
CA GLU A 15 7.71 -1.94 -8.92
C GLU A 15 7.26 -2.78 -7.72
N LEU A 16 7.96 -2.67 -6.59
CA LEU A 16 7.59 -3.41 -5.37
C LEU A 16 6.21 -2.98 -4.84
N PHE A 17 5.90 -1.69 -4.88
CA PHE A 17 4.60 -1.15 -4.49
C PHE A 17 3.45 -1.75 -5.34
N ALA A 18 3.68 -1.97 -6.64
CA ALA A 18 2.68 -2.52 -7.55
C ALA A 18 2.40 -4.02 -7.34
N LEU A 19 3.25 -4.75 -6.62
CA LEU A 19 3.08 -6.18 -6.34
C LEU A 19 2.09 -6.47 -5.20
N PHE A 20 1.67 -5.46 -4.42
CA PHE A 20 0.80 -5.67 -3.27
C PHE A 20 -0.70 -5.63 -3.64
N ASP A 21 -1.44 -6.64 -3.19
CA ASP A 21 -2.90 -6.71 -3.34
C ASP A 21 -3.61 -5.60 -2.54
N LYS A 22 -3.08 -5.30 -1.35
CA LYS A 22 -3.60 -4.29 -0.41
C LYS A 22 -2.46 -3.51 0.21
N ILE A 23 -2.70 -2.22 0.41
CA ILE A 23 -1.78 -1.24 0.97
C ILE A 23 -2.47 -0.54 2.13
N LEU A 24 -1.75 -0.40 3.23
CA LEU A 24 -2.09 0.44 4.37
C LEU A 24 -1.07 1.58 4.43
N LEU A 25 -1.49 2.79 4.10
CA LEU A 25 -0.66 3.98 4.24
C LEU A 25 -0.99 4.67 5.56
N MET A 26 0.04 4.97 6.33
CA MET A 26 -0.09 5.65 7.61
C MET A 26 0.68 6.96 7.59
N ALA A 27 0.10 7.97 8.23
CA ALA A 27 0.73 9.26 8.49
C ALA A 27 0.42 9.65 9.94
N GLU A 28 1.44 10.03 10.71
CA GLU A 28 1.28 10.51 12.10
C GLU A 28 0.48 9.55 13.00
N GLY A 29 0.70 8.24 12.85
CA GLY A 29 0.01 7.21 13.61
C GLY A 29 -1.45 6.97 13.21
N ARG A 30 -1.93 7.61 12.14
CA ARG A 30 -3.30 7.46 11.62
C ARG A 30 -3.29 6.79 10.25
N VAL A 31 -4.39 6.12 9.93
CA VAL A 31 -4.60 5.54 8.59
C VAL A 31 -4.94 6.65 7.62
N ALA A 32 -4.04 6.90 6.66
CA ALA A 32 -4.26 7.84 5.58
C ALA A 32 -5.02 7.20 4.41
N PHE A 33 -4.77 5.92 4.14
CA PHE A 33 -5.44 5.16 3.09
C PHE A 33 -5.35 3.64 3.36
N MET A 34 -6.41 2.91 2.99
CA MET A 34 -6.41 1.45 2.96
C MET A 34 -7.18 0.94 1.75
N GLY A 35 -6.52 0.18 0.88
CA GLY A 35 -7.09 -0.31 -0.38
C GLY A 35 -6.05 -0.95 -1.28
N SER A 36 -6.37 -1.23 -2.54
CA SER A 36 -5.40 -1.76 -3.50
C SER A 36 -4.41 -0.68 -3.98
N ALA A 37 -3.29 -1.10 -4.58
CA ALA A 37 -2.34 -0.18 -5.20
C ALA A 37 -2.99 0.74 -6.26
N ALA A 38 -3.90 0.18 -7.08
CA ALA A 38 -4.63 0.94 -8.09
C ALA A 38 -5.59 1.96 -7.48
N GLN A 39 -6.29 1.59 -6.39
CA GLN A 39 -7.14 2.52 -5.66
C GLN A 39 -6.34 3.64 -5.01
N ALA A 40 -5.14 3.36 -4.49
CA ALA A 40 -4.24 4.38 -3.94
C ALA A 40 -3.86 5.39 -5.03
N GLN A 41 -3.44 4.92 -6.21
CA GLN A 41 -3.10 5.80 -7.33
C GLN A 41 -4.28 6.70 -7.72
N ALA A 42 -5.51 6.18 -7.76
CA ALA A 42 -6.69 6.99 -8.05
C ALA A 42 -7.01 7.99 -6.93
N PHE A 43 -6.87 7.59 -5.66
CA PHE A 43 -7.16 8.42 -4.49
C PHE A 43 -6.20 9.62 -4.36
N PHE A 44 -4.92 9.43 -4.67
CA PHE A 44 -3.89 10.47 -4.58
C PHE A 44 -3.62 11.18 -5.92
N LYS A 45 -4.40 10.90 -6.97
CA LYS A 45 -4.30 11.62 -8.24
C LYS A 45 -5.01 12.98 -8.09
N THR A 46 -4.28 14.05 -8.37
CA THR A 46 -4.81 15.42 -8.47
C THR A 46 -5.77 15.56 -9.66
#